data_AF-W3TZ19-F1
#
_entry.id   AF-W3TZ19-F1
#
_cell.length_a   1.000
_cell.length_b   1.000
_cell.length_c   1.000
_cell.angle_alpha   90.00
_cell.angle_beta   90.00
_cell.angle_gamma   90.00
#
_symmetry.space_group_name_H-M   'P 1'
#
loop_
_entity.id
_entity.type
_entity.pdbx_description
1 polymer ?
#
loop_
_entity_poly.entity_id
_entity_poly.type
_entity_poly.pdbx_seq_one_letter_code
_entity_poly.pdbx_strand_id
1 'polypeptide(L)'
;MSFGQVHNFILSVYRMLSTGSSIIPQKRNPDAAELVRAKRGHINGALIGLLTVMKGLSFASSKDRQEDKEYVFDGALSLELSLAAMTGIIGGS
;
A
#
# COMPACT_ATOMS: atom_id res chain seq x y z
N MET A 1 15.84 22.69 10.91
CA MET A 1 14.77 23.09 9.97
C MET A 1 13.70 23.83 10.76
N SER A 2 13.34 25.05 10.33
CA SER A 2 12.28 25.83 10.98
C SER A 2 10.91 25.18 10.75
N PHE A 3 9.97 25.29 11.70
CA PHE A 3 8.60 24.78 11.59
C PHE A 3 7.91 25.24 10.29
N GLY A 4 8.23 26.44 9.80
CA GLY A 4 7.74 26.96 8.51
C GLY A 4 8.30 26.24 7.27
N GLN A 5 9.50 25.66 7.34
CA GLN A 5 10.02 24.82 6.24
C GLN A 5 9.34 23.46 6.20
N VAL A 6 9.00 22.87 7.36
CA VAL A 6 8.29 21.60 7.45
C VAL A 6 6.87 21.72 6.90
N HIS A 7 6.18 22.82 7.23
CA HIS A 7 4.82 23.08 6.72
C HIS A 7 4.79 23.25 5.20
N ASN A 8 5.72 24.03 4.64
CA ASN A 8 5.80 24.23 3.19
C ASN A 8 6.23 22.96 2.43
N PHE A 9 7.07 22.12 3.04
CA PHE A 9 7.45 20.83 2.49
C PHE A 9 6.24 19.87 2.40
N ILE A 10 5.46 19.76 3.47
CA ILE A 10 4.23 18.94 3.50
C ILE A 10 3.23 19.41 2.43
N LEU A 11 3.05 20.72 2.29
CA LEU A 11 2.14 21.28 1.27
C LEU A 11 2.64 21.05 -0.17
N SER A 12 3.94 21.01 -0.40
CA SER A 12 4.53 20.73 -1.72
C SER A 12 4.29 19.27 -2.14
N VAL A 13 4.58 18.32 -1.25
CA VAL A 13 4.35 16.88 -1.46
C VAL A 13 2.86 16.59 -1.69
N TYR A 14 1.99 17.21 -0.88
CA TYR A 14 0.54 17.09 -1.01
C TYR A 14 0.02 17.57 -2.36
N ARG A 15 0.68 18.53 -3.02
CA ARG A 15 0.26 18.94 -4.38
C ARG A 15 0.61 17.91 -5.45
N MET A 16 1.69 17.15 -5.31
CA MET A 16 2.12 16.25 -6.38
C MET A 16 1.35 14.92 -6.38
N LEU A 17 0.75 14.55 -5.24
CA LEU A 17 0.19 13.21 -4.99
C LEU A 17 -1.28 13.21 -4.57
N SER A 18 -1.93 14.37 -4.67
CA SER A 18 -3.35 14.53 -4.36
C SER A 18 -4.14 14.88 -5.60
N THR A 19 -5.26 14.20 -5.81
CA THR A 19 -6.21 14.54 -6.86
C THR A 19 -7.01 15.77 -6.45
N GLY A 20 -7.26 16.67 -7.40
CA GLY A 20 -8.14 17.82 -7.20
C GLY A 20 -9.60 17.42 -7.33
N SER A 21 -10.47 17.97 -6.49
CA SER A 21 -11.91 17.88 -6.71
C SER A 21 -12.29 18.71 -7.95
N SER A 22 -13.11 18.16 -8.85
CA SER A 22 -13.62 18.87 -10.03
C SER A 22 -14.56 20.04 -9.70
N ILE A 23 -15.10 20.09 -8.48
CA ILE A 23 -16.06 21.11 -8.02
C ILE A 23 -15.40 22.14 -7.08
N ILE A 24 -14.37 21.74 -6.32
CA ILE A 24 -13.74 22.59 -5.29
C ILE A 24 -12.24 22.74 -5.61
N PRO A 25 -11.82 23.86 -6.23
CA PRO A 25 -10.46 24.03 -6.78
C PRO A 25 -9.33 23.98 -5.75
N GLN A 26 -9.64 24.28 -4.48
CA GLN A 26 -8.66 24.36 -3.39
C GLN A 26 -8.63 23.07 -2.55
N LYS A 27 -9.63 22.19 -2.73
CA LYS A 27 -9.72 20.92 -2.01
C LYS A 27 -8.94 19.88 -2.80
N ARG A 28 -7.79 19.51 -2.25
CA ARG A 28 -7.04 18.33 -2.68
C ARG A 28 -7.34 17.19 -1.70
N ASN A 29 -7.28 15.95 -2.15
CA ASN A 29 -7.48 14.79 -1.29
C ASN A 29 -6.19 13.96 -1.23
N PRO A 30 -5.74 13.50 -0.05
CA PRO A 30 -4.57 12.65 0.09
C PRO A 30 -4.86 11.20 -0.37
N ASP A 31 -5.36 11.03 -1.60
CA ASP A 31 -5.84 9.74 -2.12
C ASP A 31 -4.73 8.68 -2.10
N ALA A 32 -3.49 9.05 -2.42
CA ALA A 32 -2.34 8.14 -2.38
C ALA A 32 -2.11 7.57 -0.97
N ALA A 33 -2.22 8.39 0.08
CA ALA A 33 -2.07 7.94 1.47
C ALA A 33 -3.28 7.12 1.94
N GLU A 34 -4.49 7.48 1.50
CA GLU A 34 -5.72 6.73 1.80
C GLU A 34 -5.70 5.33 1.18
N LEU A 35 -5.22 5.21 -0.07
CA LEU A 35 -5.09 3.93 -0.78
C LEU A 35 -4.03 3.03 -0.12
N VAL A 36 -2.88 3.57 0.27
CA VAL A 36 -1.86 2.79 0.99
C VAL A 36 -2.39 2.28 2.33
N ARG A 37 -3.18 3.09 3.05
CA ARG A 37 -3.84 2.64 4.28
C ARG A 37 -4.79 1.47 4.03
N ALA A 38 -5.59 1.54 2.96
CA ALA A 38 -6.51 0.46 2.58
C ALA A 38 -5.75 -0.83 2.20
N LYS A 39 -4.62 -0.72 1.50
CA LYS A 39 -3.81 -1.87 1.07
C LYS A 39 -3.25 -2.72 2.22
N ARG A 40 -3.10 -2.16 3.42
CA ARG A 40 -2.77 -2.95 4.62
C ARG A 40 -3.77 -4.09 4.87
N GLY A 41 -5.07 -3.82 4.70
CA GLY A 41 -6.11 -4.83 4.91
C GLY A 41 -6.02 -5.98 3.90
N HIS A 42 -5.72 -5.63 2.64
CA HIS A 42 -5.51 -6.58 1.54
C HIS A 42 -4.33 -7.53 1.83
N ILE A 43 -3.17 -6.98 2.22
CA ILE A 43 -1.96 -7.75 2.54
C ILE A 43 -2.21 -8.69 3.72
N ASN A 44 -2.92 -8.22 4.76
CA ASN A 44 -3.29 -9.08 5.89
C ASN A 44 -4.22 -10.22 5.47
N GLY A 45 -5.14 -9.99 4.54
CA GLY A 45 -6.01 -11.03 3.98
C GLY A 45 -5.21 -12.12 3.28
N ALA A 46 -4.26 -11.73 2.43
CA ALA A 46 -3.36 -12.66 1.75
C ALA A 46 -2.52 -13.50 2.74
N LEU A 47 -2.01 -12.88 3.81
CA LEU A 47 -1.29 -13.60 4.87
C LEU A 47 -2.16 -14.65 5.57
N ILE A 48 -3.39 -14.29 5.96
CA ILE A 48 -4.31 -15.21 6.63
C ILE A 48 -4.69 -16.36 5.68
N GLY A 49 -4.91 -16.08 4.40
CA GLY A 49 -5.16 -17.08 3.36
C GLY A 49 -4.01 -18.08 3.24
N LEU A 50 -2.78 -17.58 3.10
CA LEU A 50 -1.59 -18.42 3.03
C LEU A 50 -1.40 -19.28 4.29
N LEU A 51 -1.55 -18.71 5.48
CA LEU A 51 -1.45 -19.46 6.74
C LEU A 51 -2.53 -20.55 6.84
N THR A 52 -3.71 -20.30 6.29
CA THR A 52 -4.81 -21.28 6.27
C THR A 52 -4.50 -22.43 5.33
N VAL A 53 -3.98 -22.16 4.13
CA VAL A 53 -3.54 -23.18 3.17
C VAL A 53 -2.37 -24.00 3.72
N MET A 54 -1.47 -23.40 4.50
CA MET A 54 -0.28 -24.07 5.01
C MET A 54 -0.51 -24.81 6.33
N LYS A 55 -1.60 -24.52 7.06
CA LYS A 55 -1.86 -25.11 8.38
C LYS A 55 -2.25 -26.58 8.27
N GLY A 56 -1.46 -27.44 8.92
CA GLY A 56 -1.79 -28.86 9.08
C GLY A 56 -1.47 -29.74 7.87
N LEU A 57 -0.68 -29.24 6.91
CA LEU A 57 -0.23 -30.05 5.78
C LEU A 57 0.73 -31.14 6.22
N SER A 58 0.50 -32.36 5.73
CA SER A 58 1.42 -33.48 5.93
C SER A 58 2.78 -33.20 5.28
N PHE A 59 3.84 -33.75 5.86
CA PHE A 59 5.19 -33.58 5.34
C PHE A 59 5.28 -34.28 3.96
N ALA A 60 5.78 -33.53 2.97
CA ALA A 60 5.80 -33.82 1.54
C ALA A 60 4.57 -33.33 0.72
N SER A 61 4.91 -32.64 -0.38
CA SER A 61 4.06 -32.08 -1.45
C SER A 61 2.57 -32.48 -1.45
N SER A 62 1.72 -31.66 -0.84
CA SER A 62 0.28 -31.64 -1.08
C SER A 62 -0.04 -30.75 -2.29
N LYS A 63 -1.02 -31.15 -3.11
CA LYS A 63 -1.50 -30.34 -4.26
C LYS A 63 -2.09 -29.00 -3.81
N ASP A 64 -2.55 -28.92 -2.56
CA ASP A 64 -3.07 -27.72 -1.92
C ASP A 64 -2.03 -26.60 -1.85
N ARG A 65 -0.74 -26.94 -1.86
CA ARG A 65 0.34 -25.96 -1.90
C ARG A 65 0.32 -25.14 -3.20
N GLN A 66 -0.37 -25.53 -4.27
CA GLN A 66 -0.43 -24.72 -5.49
C GLN A 66 -1.08 -23.34 -5.28
N GLU A 67 -1.97 -23.23 -4.30
CA GLU A 67 -2.65 -21.98 -3.95
C GLU A 67 -1.72 -20.98 -3.23
N ASP A 68 -0.53 -21.40 -2.77
CA ASP A 68 0.40 -20.53 -2.04
C ASP A 68 0.89 -19.33 -2.87
N LYS A 69 1.13 -19.56 -4.16
CA LYS A 69 1.67 -18.57 -5.10
C LYS A 69 0.74 -17.38 -5.26
N GLU A 70 -0.56 -17.61 -5.39
CA GLU A 70 -1.51 -16.51 -5.61
C GLU A 70 -1.51 -15.56 -4.42
N TYR A 71 -1.57 -16.08 -3.19
CA TYR A 71 -1.50 -15.26 -1.97
C TYR A 71 -0.15 -14.55 -1.80
N VAL A 72 0.95 -15.22 -2.13
CA VAL A 72 2.29 -14.61 -2.03
C VAL A 72 2.47 -13.51 -3.08
N PHE A 73 2.10 -13.74 -4.33
CA PHE A 73 2.27 -12.75 -5.40
C PHE A 73 1.33 -11.56 -5.23
N ASP A 74 0.06 -11.79 -4.88
CA ASP A 74 -0.90 -10.70 -4.65
C ASP A 74 -0.51 -9.81 -3.45
N GLY A 75 -0.02 -10.44 -2.37
CA GLY A 75 0.54 -9.73 -1.22
C GLY A 75 1.80 -8.93 -1.58
N ALA A 76 2.73 -9.53 -2.33
CA ALA A 76 3.98 -8.90 -2.74
C ALA A 76 3.75 -7.70 -3.68
N LEU A 77 2.89 -7.84 -4.69
CA LEU A 77 2.55 -6.76 -5.63
C LEU A 77 1.86 -5.60 -4.90
N SER A 78 0.94 -5.91 -3.98
CA SER A 78 0.28 -4.89 -3.16
C SER A 78 1.26 -4.16 -2.24
N LEU A 79 2.27 -4.85 -1.73
CA LEU A 79 3.33 -4.25 -0.91
C LEU A 79 4.27 -3.38 -1.76
N GLU A 80 4.70 -3.87 -2.91
CA GLU A 80 5.57 -3.14 -3.84
C GLU A 80 4.92 -1.82 -4.28
N LEU A 81 3.65 -1.87 -4.68
CA LEU A 81 2.88 -0.67 -5.04
C LEU A 81 2.76 0.31 -3.87
N SER A 82 2.50 -0.20 -2.67
CA SER A 82 2.39 0.62 -1.46
C SER A 82 3.73 1.29 -1.10
N LEU A 83 4.84 0.56 -1.29
CA LEU A 83 6.18 1.06 -1.02
C LEU A 83 6.59 2.11 -2.07
N ALA A 84 6.30 1.89 -3.35
CA ALA A 84 6.51 2.88 -4.40
C ALA A 84 5.71 4.16 -4.14
N ALA A 85 4.43 4.03 -3.77
CA ALA A 85 3.58 5.17 -3.41
C ALA A 85 4.11 5.93 -2.19
N MET A 86 4.51 5.23 -1.12
CA MET A 86 5.10 5.85 0.08
C MET A 86 6.45 6.51 -0.21
N THR A 87 7.26 5.92 -1.10
CA THR A 87 8.54 6.51 -1.52
C THR A 87 8.30 7.81 -2.28
N GLY A 88 7.28 7.89 -3.15
CA GLY A 88 6.86 9.14 -3.76
C GLY A 88 6.39 10.19 -2.74
N ILE A 89 5.63 9.75 -1.72
CA ILE A 89 5.15 10.63 -0.63
C ILE A 89 6.31 11.18 0.21
N ILE A 90 7.31 10.37 0.55
CA ILE A 90 8.41 10.79 1.45
C ILE A 90 9.55 11.46 0.68
N GLY A 91 9.86 10.98 -0.53
CA GLY A 91 11.02 11.39 -1.32
C GLY A 91 10.86 12.75 -2.02
N GLY A 92 9.63 13.19 -2.30
CA GLY A 92 9.38 14.51 -2.89
C GLY A 92 10.11 14.75 -4.22
N SER A 93 10.16 13.76 -5.10
CA SER A 93 10.82 13.80 -6.41
C SER A 93 9.88 13.36 -7.53
#